data_AF-A0A1L6J9F0-F1
#
_entry.id   AF-A0A1L6J9F0-F1
#
_cell.length_a   1.000
_cell.length_b   1.000
_cell.length_c   1.000
_cell.angle_alpha   90.00
_cell.angle_beta   90.00
_cell.angle_gamma   90.00
#
_symmetry.space_group_name_H-M   'P 1'
#
loop_
_entity.id
_entity.type
_entity.pdbx_description
1 polymer ?
#
loop_
_entity_poly.entity_id
_entity_poly.type
_entity_poly.pdbx_seq_one_letter_code
_entity_poly.pdbx_strand_id
1 'polypeptide(L)'
;MIRSALPLSAVAAASFTAAAPGYAQELPAAPFVALGEISVPIVDAGRIDGVLRVSIVLEARDAAGASRLARKMPELRAAGLGAAIEFARLHASPFTPVNVHKLAGTLEPALRGVDGTIARILIVKVSALAA
;
A
#
# COMPACT_ATOMS: atom_id res chain seq x y z
N MET A 1 -44.09 -55.17 37.59
CA MET A 1 -44.43 -55.40 36.17
C MET A 1 -45.03 -54.10 35.65
N ILE A 2 -44.52 -53.53 34.55
CA ILE A 2 -45.25 -52.77 33.51
C ILE A 2 -44.26 -51.91 32.68
N ARG A 3 -44.10 -52.37 31.44
CA ARG A 3 -43.97 -51.66 30.15
C ARG A 3 -42.71 -50.82 29.84
N SER A 4 -41.79 -51.48 29.14
CA SER A 4 -40.85 -50.87 28.19
C SER A 4 -41.57 -50.16 27.05
N ALA A 5 -41.09 -48.97 26.67
CA ALA A 5 -41.41 -48.30 25.42
C ALA A 5 -40.10 -47.96 24.71
N LEU A 6 -39.88 -48.52 23.51
CA LEU A 6 -38.76 -48.18 22.63
C LEU A 6 -39.08 -46.87 21.88
N PRO A 7 -38.15 -45.90 21.80
CA PRO A 7 -38.28 -44.80 20.86
C PRO A 7 -37.73 -45.19 19.47
N LEU A 8 -38.57 -44.92 18.47
CA LEU A 8 -38.31 -45.05 17.03
C LEU A 8 -37.34 -43.92 16.58
N SER A 9 -36.14 -44.26 16.12
CA SER A 9 -35.22 -43.27 15.52
C SER A 9 -35.63 -42.97 14.08
N ALA A 10 -36.03 -41.72 13.81
CA ALA A 10 -36.24 -41.19 12.47
C ALA A 10 -34.90 -40.70 11.88
N VAL A 11 -34.46 -41.32 10.80
CA VAL A 11 -33.30 -40.87 10.01
C VAL A 11 -33.78 -39.76 9.07
N ALA A 12 -33.37 -38.53 9.33
CA ALA A 12 -33.57 -37.41 8.41
C ALA A 12 -32.55 -37.48 7.26
N ALA A 13 -33.03 -37.73 6.04
CA ALA A 13 -32.22 -37.62 4.83
C ALA A 13 -31.95 -36.13 4.53
N ALA A 14 -30.72 -35.67 4.80
CA ALA A 14 -30.27 -34.34 4.40
C ALA A 14 -29.98 -34.32 2.90
N SER A 15 -30.78 -33.58 2.14
CA SER A 15 -30.51 -33.28 0.73
C SER A 15 -29.37 -32.26 0.65
N PHE A 16 -28.18 -32.68 0.21
CA PHE A 16 -27.10 -31.77 -0.13
C PHE A 16 -27.38 -31.12 -1.47
N THR A 17 -27.57 -29.81 -1.49
CA THR A 17 -27.63 -29.02 -2.72
C THR A 17 -26.20 -28.88 -3.24
N ALA A 18 -25.87 -29.50 -4.37
CA ALA A 18 -24.58 -29.31 -5.03
C ALA A 18 -24.49 -27.90 -5.61
N ALA A 19 -23.60 -27.07 -5.08
CA ALA A 19 -23.22 -25.80 -5.70
C ALA A 19 -22.35 -26.09 -6.93
N ALA A 20 -22.75 -25.55 -8.09
CA ALA A 20 -21.97 -25.67 -9.32
C ALA A 20 -20.63 -24.91 -9.18
N PRO A 21 -19.53 -25.41 -9.76
CA PRO A 21 -18.25 -24.71 -9.74
C PRO A 21 -18.34 -23.48 -10.64
N GLY A 22 -18.48 -22.30 -10.03
CA GLY A 22 -18.23 -21.05 -10.72
C GLY A 22 -16.72 -20.89 -10.93
N TYR A 23 -16.28 -20.83 -12.18
CA TYR A 23 -14.92 -20.42 -12.51
C TYR A 23 -14.76 -18.96 -12.06
N ALA A 24 -14.09 -18.76 -10.93
CA ALA A 24 -13.63 -17.43 -10.54
C ALA A 24 -12.62 -16.99 -11.60
N GLN A 25 -13.05 -16.14 -12.52
CA GLN A 25 -12.14 -15.49 -13.45
C GLN A 25 -11.33 -14.50 -12.63
N GLU A 26 -10.11 -14.88 -12.25
CA GLU A 26 -9.15 -14.02 -11.59
C GLU A 26 -8.94 -12.79 -12.48
N LEU A 27 -9.46 -11.64 -12.04
CA LEU A 27 -9.16 -10.37 -12.69
C LEU A 27 -7.62 -10.21 -12.71
N PRO A 28 -7.04 -9.70 -13.81
CA PRO A 28 -5.61 -9.45 -13.85
C PRO A 28 -5.20 -8.68 -12.61
N ALA A 29 -4.25 -9.22 -11.85
CA ALA A 29 -3.75 -8.58 -10.64
C ALA A 29 -3.42 -7.12 -10.97
N ALA A 30 -4.08 -6.20 -10.28
CA ALA A 30 -3.94 -4.79 -10.58
C ALA A 30 -2.46 -4.40 -10.46
N PRO A 31 -1.89 -3.65 -11.42
CA PRO A 31 -0.44 -3.47 -11.56
C PRO A 31 0.13 -2.47 -10.55
N PHE A 32 -0.20 -2.64 -9.26
CA PHE A 32 0.22 -1.81 -8.16
C PHE A 32 1.40 -2.43 -7.41
N VAL A 33 2.40 -1.61 -7.12
CA VAL A 33 3.64 -1.99 -6.44
C VAL A 33 3.81 -1.07 -5.25
N ALA A 34 3.66 -1.60 -4.04
CA ALA A 34 3.83 -0.84 -2.81
C ALA A 34 5.31 -0.55 -2.58
N LEU A 35 5.67 0.73 -2.45
CA LEU A 35 7.03 1.13 -2.14
C LEU A 35 7.37 0.90 -0.67
N GLY A 36 6.36 0.83 0.20
CA GLY A 36 6.49 0.79 1.67
C GLY A 36 6.59 2.20 2.28
N GLU A 37 6.43 2.31 3.60
CA GLU A 37 6.53 3.61 4.28
C GLU A 37 7.97 4.16 4.19
N ILE A 38 8.10 5.44 3.91
CA ILE A 38 9.33 6.22 4.02
C ILE A 38 9.14 7.16 5.22
N SER A 39 10.09 7.10 6.15
CA SER A 39 10.13 7.97 7.33
C SER A 39 11.41 8.79 7.29
N VAL A 40 11.28 10.11 7.37
CA VAL A 40 12.42 11.05 7.32
C VAL A 40 12.28 12.10 8.44
N PRO A 41 13.39 12.53 9.06
CA PRO A 41 13.33 13.57 10.06
C PRO A 41 12.93 14.90 9.42
N ILE A 42 12.13 15.68 10.15
CA ILE A 42 11.89 17.09 9.87
C ILE A 42 12.95 17.87 10.64
N VAL A 43 13.80 18.59 9.92
CA VAL A 43 14.92 19.34 10.51
C VAL A 43 14.67 20.83 10.34
N ASP A 44 14.59 21.56 11.45
CA ASP A 44 14.50 23.02 11.49
C ASP A 44 15.58 23.59 12.42
N ALA A 45 16.22 24.68 12.01
CA ALA A 45 17.29 25.36 12.74
C ALA A 45 18.38 24.41 13.33
N GLY A 46 18.70 23.31 12.65
CA GLY A 46 19.68 22.32 13.10
C GLY A 46 19.19 21.33 14.15
N ARG A 47 17.89 21.29 14.45
CA ARG A 47 17.25 20.33 15.37
C ARG A 47 16.26 19.45 14.63
N ILE A 48 16.03 18.25 15.15
CA ILE A 48 14.94 17.37 14.69
C ILE A 48 13.69 17.76 15.46
N ASP A 49 12.73 18.36 14.77
CA ASP A 49 11.48 18.83 15.36
C ASP A 49 10.34 17.81 15.18
N GLY A 50 10.52 16.83 14.29
CA GLY A 50 9.52 15.80 14.05
C GLY A 50 9.91 14.78 12.99
N VAL A 51 8.92 14.01 12.54
CA VAL A 51 9.08 12.98 11.51
C VAL A 51 7.98 13.12 10.46
N LEU A 52 8.38 13.18 9.20
CA LEU A 52 7.49 13.02 8.05
C LEU A 52 7.44 11.54 7.68
N ARG A 53 6.23 10.98 7.61
CA ARG A 53 5.96 9.63 7.13
C ARG A 53 5.11 9.70 5.88
N VAL A 54 5.51 8.96 4.85
CA VAL A 54 4.78 8.86 3.60
C VAL A 54 4.72 7.41 3.13
N SER A 55 3.53 6.95 2.78
CA SER A 55 3.33 5.64 2.13
C SER A 55 3.00 5.84 0.67
N ILE A 56 3.76 5.19 -0.20
CA ILE A 56 3.68 5.36 -1.65
C ILE A 56 3.35 4.02 -2.30
N VAL A 57 2.45 4.05 -3.29
CA VAL A 57 2.16 2.94 -4.21
C VAL A 57 2.44 3.43 -5.62
N LEU A 58 3.16 2.62 -6.40
CA LEU A 58 3.40 2.87 -7.81
C LEU A 58 2.40 2.05 -8.62
N GLU A 59 1.78 2.68 -9.62
CA GLU A 59 1.00 1.98 -10.62
C GLU A 59 1.84 1.80 -11.88
N ALA A 60 1.97 0.57 -12.34
CA ALA A 60 2.51 0.24 -13.64
C ALA A 60 1.38 0.17 -14.69
N ARG A 61 1.75 0.20 -15.96
CA ARG A 61 0.78 0.09 -17.07
C ARG A 61 0.22 -1.33 -17.22
N ASP A 62 0.99 -2.34 -16.80
CA ASP A 62 0.68 -3.76 -16.94
C ASP A 62 1.46 -4.60 -15.90
N ALA A 63 1.15 -5.90 -15.84
CA ALA A 63 1.79 -6.85 -14.92
C ALA A 63 3.32 -7.00 -15.15
N ALA A 64 3.76 -6.89 -16.41
CA ALA A 64 5.18 -6.94 -16.76
C ALA A 64 5.93 -5.71 -16.21
N GLY A 65 5.30 -4.55 -16.28
CA GLY A 65 5.75 -3.29 -15.69
C GLY A 65 5.80 -3.38 -14.18
N ALA A 66 4.76 -3.92 -13.53
CA ALA A 66 4.77 -4.13 -12.08
C ALA A 66 5.95 -5.01 -11.65
N SER A 67 6.21 -6.10 -12.40
CA SER A 67 7.36 -6.97 -12.15
C SER A 67 8.71 -6.27 -12.37
N ARG A 68 8.81 -5.35 -13.36
CA ARG A 68 10.01 -4.52 -13.56
C ARG A 68 10.21 -3.54 -12.41
N LEU A 69 9.16 -2.84 -11.98
CA LEU A 69 9.23 -1.93 -10.84
C LEU A 69 9.62 -2.66 -9.55
N ALA A 70 9.06 -3.85 -9.31
CA ALA A 70 9.42 -4.69 -8.17
C ALA A 70 10.92 -5.07 -8.15
N ARG A 71 11.53 -5.33 -9.32
CA ARG A 71 12.97 -5.58 -9.42
C ARG A 71 13.83 -4.34 -9.15
N LYS A 72 13.31 -3.14 -9.45
CA LYS A 72 13.96 -1.84 -9.18
C LYS A 72 13.62 -1.26 -7.80
N MET A 73 13.03 -2.06 -6.91
CA MET A 73 12.55 -1.57 -5.61
C MET A 73 13.65 -0.89 -4.78
N PRO A 74 14.90 -1.41 -4.70
CA PRO A 74 15.96 -0.74 -3.95
C PRO A 74 16.26 0.67 -4.48
N GLU A 75 16.38 0.83 -5.81
CA GLU A 75 16.66 2.11 -6.45
C GLU A 75 15.48 3.09 -6.30
N LEU A 76 14.25 2.60 -6.49
CA LEU A 76 13.04 3.39 -6.29
C LEU A 76 12.90 3.87 -4.84
N ARG A 77 13.22 3.00 -3.87
CA ARG A 77 13.23 3.38 -2.46
C ARG A 77 14.31 4.39 -2.13
N ALA A 78 15.51 4.25 -2.67
CA ALA A 78 16.60 5.21 -2.47
C ALA A 78 16.23 6.59 -3.03
N ALA A 79 15.69 6.64 -4.26
CA ALA A 79 15.24 7.87 -4.89
C ALA A 79 14.10 8.53 -4.12
N GLY A 80 13.10 7.75 -3.70
CA GLY A 80 11.99 8.24 -2.88
C GLY A 80 12.45 8.77 -1.52
N LEU A 81 13.40 8.09 -0.86
CA LEU A 81 13.97 8.53 0.42
C LEU A 81 14.69 9.87 0.27
N GLY A 82 15.57 10.01 -0.73
CA GLY A 82 16.29 11.26 -0.97
C GLY A 82 15.35 12.44 -1.25
N ALA A 83 14.35 12.23 -2.10
CA ALA A 83 13.33 13.24 -2.39
C ALA A 83 12.50 13.63 -1.15
N ALA A 84 12.13 12.64 -0.31
CA ALA A 84 11.41 12.90 0.94
C ALA A 84 12.25 13.70 1.94
N ILE A 85 13.57 13.44 2.04
CA ILE A 85 14.49 14.20 2.90
C ILE A 85 14.54 15.66 2.45
N GLU A 86 14.72 15.93 1.16
CA GLU A 86 14.74 17.31 0.65
C GLU A 86 13.41 18.03 0.90
N PHE A 87 12.28 17.35 0.65
CA PHE A 87 10.96 17.92 0.95
C PHE A 87 10.82 18.22 2.45
N ALA A 88 11.21 17.29 3.32
CA ALA A 88 11.10 17.46 4.76
C ALA A 88 11.91 18.65 5.27
N ARG A 89 13.12 18.86 4.73
CA ARG A 89 14.00 19.99 5.07
C ARG A 89 13.42 21.34 4.68
N LEU A 90 12.73 21.41 3.54
CA LEU A 90 12.33 22.70 2.94
C LEU A 90 10.86 23.06 3.17
N HIS A 91 10.00 22.06 3.39
CA HIS A 91 8.56 22.20 3.22
C HIS A 91 7.70 21.48 4.25
N ALA A 92 8.29 20.69 5.16
CA ALA A 92 7.54 20.02 6.22
C ALA A 92 7.73 20.71 7.57
N SER A 93 6.68 20.71 8.37
CA SER A 93 6.71 21.04 9.79
C SER A 93 5.68 20.17 10.51
N PRO A 94 5.95 19.68 11.73
CA PRO A 94 4.96 18.96 12.52
C PRO A 94 3.78 19.85 12.96
N PHE A 95 3.92 21.17 12.87
CA PHE A 95 2.93 22.14 13.32
C PHE A 95 2.05 22.70 12.19
N THR A 96 2.27 22.23 10.95
CA THR A 96 1.52 22.68 9.78
C THR A 96 1.05 21.50 8.94
N PRO A 97 -0.11 21.59 8.25
CA PRO A 97 -0.55 20.55 7.33
C PRO A 97 0.47 20.28 6.21
N VAL A 98 0.64 19.01 5.84
CA VAL A 98 1.54 18.62 4.74
C VAL A 98 0.92 18.99 3.40
N ASN A 99 1.63 19.78 2.60
CA ASN A 99 1.23 20.07 1.21
C ASN A 99 1.53 18.86 0.30
N VAL A 100 0.53 18.00 0.10
CA VAL A 100 0.66 16.77 -0.68
C VAL A 100 0.94 17.03 -2.16
N HIS A 101 0.41 18.11 -2.73
CA HIS A 101 0.67 18.45 -4.13
C HIS A 101 2.16 18.76 -4.34
N LYS A 102 2.75 19.55 -3.44
CA LYS A 102 4.19 19.84 -3.48
C LYS A 102 5.02 18.57 -3.22
N LEU A 103 4.63 17.74 -2.25
CA LEU A 103 5.31 16.47 -1.98
C LEU A 103 5.30 15.56 -3.21
N ALA A 104 4.15 15.43 -3.89
CA ALA A 104 4.03 14.68 -5.14
C ALA A 104 4.96 15.26 -6.21
N GLY A 105 4.98 16.58 -6.38
CA GLY A 105 5.88 17.26 -7.31
C GLY A 105 7.37 17.07 -7.02
N THR A 106 7.76 16.85 -5.76
CA THR A 106 9.14 16.51 -5.37
C THR A 106 9.46 15.03 -5.62
N LEU A 107 8.52 14.13 -5.32
CA LEU A 107 8.70 12.67 -5.47
C LEU A 107 8.68 12.21 -6.94
N GLU A 108 7.83 12.82 -7.76
CA GLU A 108 7.59 12.42 -9.15
C GLU A 108 8.86 12.41 -10.03
N PRO A 109 9.66 13.49 -10.10
CA PRO A 109 10.88 13.47 -10.90
C PRO A 109 11.91 12.46 -10.37
N ALA A 110 12.01 12.28 -9.05
CA ALA A 110 12.95 11.33 -8.46
C ALA A 110 12.59 9.87 -8.80
N LEU A 111 11.32 9.49 -8.65
CA LEU A 111 10.85 8.14 -8.94
C LEU A 111 10.84 7.84 -10.45
N ARG A 112 10.42 8.80 -11.29
CA ARG A 112 10.48 8.64 -12.74
C ARG A 112 11.89 8.68 -13.31
N GLY A 113 12.84 9.30 -12.61
CA GLY A 113 14.27 9.21 -12.94
C GLY A 113 14.81 7.77 -12.88
N VAL A 114 14.24 6.92 -12.01
CA VAL A 114 14.59 5.49 -11.92
C VAL A 114 13.84 4.65 -12.96
N ASP A 115 12.56 4.95 -13.16
CA ASP A 115 11.75 4.30 -14.19
C ASP A 115 10.68 5.24 -14.78
N GLY A 116 10.90 5.66 -16.04
CA GLY A 116 9.96 6.53 -16.76
C GLY A 116 8.66 5.85 -17.22
N THR A 117 8.50 4.53 -17.00
CA THR A 117 7.31 3.78 -17.41
C THR A 117 6.22 3.71 -16.34
N ILE A 118 6.47 4.27 -15.15
CA ILE A 118 5.49 4.42 -14.07
C ILE A 118 4.26 5.18 -14.60
N ALA A 119 3.07 4.59 -14.45
CA ALA A 119 1.81 5.19 -14.90
C ALA A 119 1.33 6.27 -13.93
N ARG A 120 1.30 5.94 -12.63
CA ARG A 120 0.92 6.87 -11.55
C ARG A 120 1.74 6.62 -10.29
N ILE A 121 1.96 7.68 -9.53
CA ILE A 121 2.58 7.65 -8.20
C ILE A 121 1.50 8.06 -7.22
N LEU A 122 1.13 7.16 -6.31
CA LEU A 122 0.00 7.33 -5.41
C LEU A 122 0.53 7.50 -3.98
N ILE A 123 0.27 8.66 -3.39
CA ILE A 123 0.50 8.89 -1.96
C ILE A 123 -0.76 8.43 -1.23
N VAL A 124 -0.69 7.26 -0.57
CA VAL A 124 -1.86 6.65 0.08
C VAL A 124 -2.00 7.07 1.54
N LYS A 125 -0.91 7.49 2.17
CA LYS A 125 -0.88 8.00 3.54
C LYS A 125 0.25 9.00 3.68
N VAL A 126 0.00 10.06 4.43
CA VAL A 126 1.01 11.04 4.82
C VAL A 126 0.72 11.58 6.21
N SER A 127 1.77 11.78 7.01
CA SER A 127 1.67 12.42 8.32
C SER A 127 2.97 13.13 8.67
N ALA A 128 2.88 14.30 9.30
CA ALA A 128 4.00 14.96 9.97
C ALA A 128 3.65 15.03 11.47
N LEU A 129 4.51 14.49 12.32
CA LEU A 129 4.28 14.43 13.77
C LEU A 129 5.49 14.99 14.49
N ALA A 130 5.26 15.72 15.59
CA ALA A 130 6.32 16.21 16.45
C ALA A 130 7.08 15.05 17.11
N ALA A 131 8.35 15.28 17.40
CA ALA A 131 9.22 14.34 18.11
C ALA A 131 8.88 14.23 19.60
#